data_AF-A0AAN6LGK2-F1
#
_entry.id   AF-A0AAN6LGK2-F1
#
_cell.length_a   1.000
_cell.length_b   1.000
_cell.length_c   1.000
_cell.angle_alpha   90.00
_cell.angle_beta   90.00
_cell.angle_gamma   90.00
#
_symmetry.space_group_name_H-M   'P 1'
#
loop_
_entity.id
_entity.type
_entity.pdbx_description
1 polymer ?
#
loop_
_entity_poly.entity_id
_entity_poly.type
_entity_poly.pdbx_seq_one_letter_code
_entity_poly.pdbx_strand_id
1 'polypeptide(L)'
;MKPSSVSRLLSLAAAFVFSAGSVNAAQLAERDLNQFEERFLNSISYTLPNDTIKLIGFKKVQIPEHELEDLNQHYKTNPTEWGKLNNYFYDPPTGTFRIYFPVEGALVEHDGKHHEANHLGELNLHKINGDCSVLGRKKTEHVSGVEGNIIKDGIIYLENPPKPHAQYGNSFVYDFGVKLVLDHDHHGRLSKRGGKKSCMKNHGGKNCSDRYKIHGKCKRRHNICMDYNGWFSNCKKNGSTWRNFPGSDCDKALGRGHCWNEVM
;
A
#
# COMPACT_ATOMS: atom_id res chain seq x y z
N MET A 1 -2.55 56.01 46.38
CA MET A 1 -3.84 55.84 45.68
C MET A 1 -3.57 55.47 44.22
N LYS A 2 -4.44 54.69 43.57
CA LYS A 2 -4.52 54.51 42.10
C LYS A 2 -5.03 55.82 41.42
N PRO A 3 -5.05 56.00 40.08
CA PRO A 3 -4.78 55.06 38.95
C PRO A 3 -3.53 55.53 38.12
N SER A 4 -3.25 55.18 36.85
CA SER A 4 -3.98 54.43 35.80
C SER A 4 -3.07 53.74 34.74
N SER A 5 -3.69 52.91 33.89
CA SER A 5 -3.56 52.72 32.42
C SER A 5 -2.32 53.20 31.65
N VAL A 6 -1.83 52.53 30.58
CA VAL A 6 -2.47 51.58 29.66
C VAL A 6 -1.54 50.39 29.35
N SER A 7 -2.06 49.17 29.34
CA SER A 7 -1.35 47.98 28.84
C SER A 7 -1.55 47.82 27.33
N ARG A 8 -0.47 47.59 26.57
CA ARG A 8 -0.51 47.06 25.20
C ARG A 8 0.07 45.65 25.16
N LEU A 9 -0.76 44.67 25.47
CA LEU A 9 -0.50 43.27 25.14
C LEU A 9 -0.64 43.09 23.62
N LEU A 10 0.49 43.03 22.92
CA LEU A 10 0.55 42.49 21.56
C LEU A 10 0.58 40.97 21.64
N SER A 11 -0.60 40.35 21.64
CA SER A 11 -0.70 38.90 21.43
C SER A 11 -0.25 38.56 20.02
N LEU A 12 0.97 38.02 19.87
CA LEU A 12 1.32 37.24 18.68
C LEU A 12 0.55 35.93 18.69
N ALA A 13 -0.69 35.97 18.20
CA ALA A 13 -1.36 34.78 17.71
C ALA A 13 -0.67 34.35 16.41
N ALA A 14 0.36 33.50 16.52
CA ALA A 14 0.98 32.86 15.39
C ALA A 14 -0.01 31.89 14.73
N ALA A 15 -0.80 32.40 13.79
CA ALA A 15 -1.70 31.60 12.98
C ALA A 15 -0.87 30.68 12.07
N PHE A 16 -0.67 29.43 12.51
CA PHE A 16 -0.16 28.36 11.65
C PHE A 16 -1.19 28.02 10.57
N VAL A 17 -1.20 28.82 9.50
CA VAL A 17 -1.83 28.45 8.24
C VAL A 17 -0.97 27.36 7.62
N PHE A 18 -1.24 26.10 7.99
CA PHE A 18 -0.73 24.94 7.27
C PHE A 18 -1.29 24.97 5.84
N SER A 19 -0.52 25.56 4.92
CA SER A 19 -0.82 25.45 3.50
C SER A 19 -0.70 23.97 3.11
N ALA A 20 -1.73 23.42 2.47
CA ALA A 20 -1.70 22.02 2.03
C ALA A 20 -0.51 21.72 1.10
N GLY A 21 0.08 22.74 0.46
CA GLY A 21 1.32 22.62 -0.31
C GLY A 21 2.57 22.31 0.51
N SER A 22 2.71 22.83 1.75
CA SER A 22 3.92 22.59 2.55
C SER A 22 3.97 21.19 3.15
N VAL A 23 2.82 20.64 3.55
CA VAL A 23 2.69 19.26 4.05
C VAL A 23 3.13 18.25 2.97
N ASN A 24 2.61 18.39 1.74
CA ASN A 24 2.95 17.52 0.61
C ASN A 24 4.44 17.58 0.22
N ALA A 25 5.08 18.75 0.36
CA ALA A 25 6.52 18.89 0.06
C ALA A 25 7.41 18.28 1.16
N ALA A 26 7.06 18.47 2.44
CA ALA A 26 7.75 17.83 3.57
C ALA A 26 7.64 16.29 3.51
N GLN A 27 6.47 15.79 3.12
CA GLN A 27 6.17 14.36 2.97
C GLN A 27 7.03 13.63 1.92
N LEU A 28 7.57 14.34 0.93
CA LEU A 28 8.51 13.77 -0.06
C LEU A 28 9.99 14.01 0.28
N ALA A 29 10.27 14.94 1.20
CA ALA A 29 11.60 15.18 1.73
C ALA A 29 11.97 14.17 2.83
N GLU A 30 10.98 13.48 3.39
CA GLU A 30 11.15 12.41 4.38
C GLU A 30 11.84 11.19 3.75
N ARG A 31 13.14 11.08 4.02
CA ARG A 31 13.97 9.91 3.66
C ARG A 31 14.08 8.89 4.77
N ASP A 32 13.57 9.22 5.96
CA ASP A 32 13.55 8.32 7.10
C ASP A 32 12.33 7.40 6.99
N LEU A 33 12.61 6.12 6.73
CA LEU A 33 11.62 5.06 6.61
C LEU A 33 10.75 4.94 7.86
N ASN A 34 11.32 5.14 9.06
CA ASN A 34 10.57 4.96 10.31
C ASN A 34 9.55 6.09 10.50
N GLN A 35 9.96 7.33 10.20
CA GLN A 35 9.06 8.49 10.20
C GLN A 35 7.93 8.32 9.17
N PHE A 36 8.25 7.78 7.99
CA PHE A 36 7.25 7.45 6.97
C PHE A 36 6.23 6.42 7.49
N GLU A 37 6.71 5.32 8.09
CA GLU A 37 5.86 4.25 8.59
C GLU A 37 4.98 4.74 9.74
N GLU A 38 5.51 5.51 10.69
CA GLU A 38 4.75 6.15 11.76
C GLU A 38 3.69 7.12 11.21
N ARG A 39 4.03 7.99 10.23
CA ARG A 39 3.02 8.88 9.63
C ARG A 39 1.95 8.09 8.88
N PHE A 40 2.33 7.07 8.11
CA PHE A 40 1.36 6.25 7.39
C PHE A 40 0.39 5.56 8.35
N LEU A 41 0.92 4.95 9.42
CA LEU A 41 0.13 4.35 10.50
C LEU A 41 -0.87 5.34 11.10
N ASN A 42 -0.41 6.56 11.44
CA ASN A 42 -1.24 7.61 12.02
C ASN A 42 -2.21 8.27 11.00
N SER A 43 -2.06 8.02 9.70
CA SER A 43 -2.96 8.54 8.66
C SER A 43 -4.25 7.73 8.49
N ILE A 44 -4.28 6.50 9.00
CA ILE A 44 -5.44 5.60 8.88
C ILE A 44 -6.46 5.91 9.97
N SER A 45 -7.70 6.17 9.56
CA SER A 45 -8.84 6.39 10.48
C SER A 45 -9.36 5.05 11.03
N TYR A 46 -8.60 4.45 11.95
CA TYR A 46 -8.94 3.22 12.66
C TYR A 46 -10.31 3.27 13.36
N THR A 47 -10.96 2.11 13.47
CA THR A 47 -12.31 1.99 14.07
C THR A 47 -12.33 1.29 15.42
N LEU A 48 -11.28 0.51 15.74
CA LEU A 48 -11.09 -0.11 17.05
C LEU A 48 -10.19 0.77 17.94
N PRO A 49 -10.30 0.66 19.29
CA PRO A 49 -9.49 1.43 20.23
C PRO A 49 -7.98 1.44 19.91
N ASN A 50 -7.29 2.53 20.27
CA ASN A 50 -5.88 2.75 19.91
C ASN A 50 -4.92 1.69 20.48
N ASP A 51 -5.31 1.04 21.57
CA ASP A 51 -4.58 -0.04 22.22
C ASP A 51 -4.88 -1.44 21.63
N THR A 52 -5.64 -1.52 20.53
CA THR A 52 -5.83 -2.77 19.76
C THR A 52 -4.79 -2.94 18.66
N ILE A 53 -4.51 -4.19 18.29
CA ILE A 53 -3.49 -4.53 17.29
C ILE A 53 -3.89 -4.05 15.89
N LYS A 54 -2.93 -3.39 15.21
CA LYS A 54 -3.04 -2.96 13.81
C LYS A 54 -2.04 -3.72 12.94
N LEU A 55 -2.46 -4.19 11.77
CA LEU A 55 -1.62 -4.93 10.81
C LEU A 55 -1.50 -4.14 9.51
N ILE A 56 -0.29 -3.65 9.22
CA ILE A 56 0.05 -2.95 7.97
C ILE A 56 1.05 -3.80 7.17
N GLY A 57 0.84 -3.91 5.87
CA GLY A 57 1.81 -4.52 4.97
C GLY A 57 2.40 -3.50 4.01
N PHE A 58 3.55 -3.83 3.43
CA PHE A 58 4.00 -3.21 2.20
C PHE A 58 4.39 -4.26 1.15
N LYS A 59 4.32 -3.88 -0.13
CA LYS A 59 5.00 -4.59 -1.23
C LYS A 59 6.04 -3.69 -1.85
N LYS A 60 7.18 -4.28 -2.22
CA LYS A 60 8.24 -3.60 -2.95
C LYS A 60 7.96 -3.66 -4.45
N VAL A 61 8.05 -2.55 -5.16
CA VAL A 61 8.06 -2.50 -6.63
C VAL A 61 9.42 -1.97 -7.06
N GLN A 62 10.24 -2.83 -7.64
CA GLN A 62 11.51 -2.45 -8.26
C GLN A 62 11.23 -1.84 -9.63
N ILE A 63 11.69 -0.62 -9.86
CA ILE A 63 11.61 0.02 -11.17
C ILE A 63 12.81 -0.41 -12.02
N PRO A 64 12.63 -0.71 -13.32
CA PRO A 64 13.73 -1.09 -14.20
C PRO A 64 14.79 0.02 -14.30
N GLU A 65 16.07 -0.37 -14.36
CA GLU A 65 17.20 0.57 -14.37
C GLU A 65 17.09 1.64 -15.45
N HIS A 66 16.64 1.25 -16.66
CA HIS A 66 16.45 2.15 -17.80
C HIS A 66 15.31 3.17 -17.62
N GLU A 67 14.40 2.96 -16.65
CA GLU A 67 13.35 3.94 -16.32
C GLU A 67 13.76 4.88 -15.16
N LEU A 68 14.85 4.61 -14.45
CA LEU A 68 15.18 5.29 -13.18
C LEU A 68 15.52 6.77 -13.35
N GLU A 69 16.17 7.17 -14.45
CA GLU A 69 16.49 8.58 -14.69
C GLU A 69 15.22 9.41 -14.90
N ASP A 70 14.31 8.94 -15.78
CA ASP A 70 13.01 9.55 -16.05
C ASP A 70 12.13 9.62 -14.78
N LEU A 71 12.07 8.52 -14.01
CA LEU A 71 11.39 8.52 -12.72
C LEU A 71 12.01 9.52 -11.74
N ASN A 72 13.32 9.48 -11.53
CA ASN A 72 13.98 10.33 -10.55
C ASN A 72 13.85 11.82 -10.91
N GLN A 73 13.89 12.15 -12.19
CA GLN A 73 13.64 13.51 -12.66
C GLN A 73 12.17 13.91 -12.45
N HIS A 74 11.22 13.03 -12.79
CA HIS A 74 9.80 13.29 -12.60
C HIS A 74 9.39 13.40 -11.11
N TYR A 75 9.99 12.59 -10.23
CA TYR A 75 9.79 12.62 -8.78
C TYR A 75 10.23 13.97 -8.18
N LYS A 76 11.43 14.44 -8.54
CA LYS A 76 11.95 15.75 -8.11
C LYS A 76 11.13 16.94 -8.63
N THR A 77 10.59 16.84 -9.85
CA THR A 77 9.92 17.97 -10.52
C THR A 77 8.41 18.05 -10.28
N ASN A 78 7.76 16.98 -9.81
CA ASN A 78 6.31 16.93 -9.59
C ASN A 78 5.90 16.60 -8.13
N PRO A 79 6.46 17.28 -7.11
CA PRO A 79 6.25 16.90 -5.72
C PRO A 79 4.77 16.96 -5.29
N THR A 80 3.98 17.91 -5.81
CA THR A 80 2.55 17.98 -5.47
C THR A 80 1.75 16.78 -5.98
N GLU A 81 2.20 16.10 -7.04
CA GLU A 81 1.53 14.90 -7.56
C GLU A 81 1.95 13.64 -6.80
N TRP A 82 3.25 13.47 -6.52
CA TRP A 82 3.74 12.34 -5.71
C TRP A 82 3.27 12.41 -4.26
N GLY A 83 3.12 13.60 -3.69
CA GLY A 83 2.55 13.81 -2.35
C GLY A 83 1.11 13.29 -2.19
N LYS A 84 0.38 13.06 -3.29
CA LYS A 84 -0.97 12.44 -3.24
C LYS A 84 -0.92 10.93 -2.99
N LEU A 85 0.23 10.28 -3.21
CA LEU A 85 0.45 8.86 -2.95
C LEU A 85 0.90 8.67 -1.49
N ASN A 86 0.01 8.97 -0.53
CA ASN A 86 0.32 8.94 0.91
C ASN A 86 0.86 7.61 1.43
N ASN A 87 0.61 6.51 0.72
CA ASN A 87 1.04 5.16 1.05
C ASN A 87 2.29 4.70 0.27
N TYR A 88 2.98 5.59 -0.44
CA TYR A 88 4.21 5.30 -1.18
C TYR A 88 5.43 5.89 -0.47
N PHE A 89 6.37 5.03 -0.07
CA PHE A 89 7.75 5.43 0.19
C PHE A 89 8.58 5.12 -1.07
N TYR A 90 9.41 6.06 -1.52
CA TYR A 90 10.31 5.87 -2.65
C TYR A 90 11.77 5.97 -2.20
N ASP A 91 12.60 5.03 -2.63
CA ASP A 91 14.03 4.99 -2.39
C ASP A 91 14.80 5.28 -3.71
N PRO A 92 15.16 6.55 -4.00
CA PRO A 92 15.77 6.94 -5.28
C PRO A 92 17.09 6.22 -5.64
N PRO A 93 18.01 5.94 -4.69
CA PRO A 93 19.21 5.15 -4.94
C PRO A 93 18.96 3.74 -5.50
N THR A 94 17.93 3.04 -5.02
CA THR A 94 17.63 1.67 -5.50
C THR A 94 16.55 1.62 -6.56
N GLY A 95 15.76 2.69 -6.72
CA GLY A 95 14.59 2.66 -7.60
C GLY A 95 13.42 1.85 -7.06
N THR A 96 13.35 1.65 -5.73
CA THR A 96 12.31 0.84 -5.10
C THR A 96 11.19 1.72 -4.55
N PHE A 97 9.94 1.44 -4.94
CA PHE A 97 8.77 1.86 -4.16
C PHE A 97 8.44 0.82 -3.10
N ARG A 98 8.16 1.24 -1.87
CA ARG A 98 7.37 0.47 -0.89
C ARG A 98 5.95 1.02 -0.89
N ILE A 99 4.97 0.16 -1.20
CA ILE A 99 3.56 0.53 -1.28
C ILE A 99 2.86 -0.09 -0.09
N TYR A 100 2.45 0.75 0.86
CA TYR A 100 1.83 0.37 2.13
C TYR A 100 0.32 0.20 2.02
N PHE A 101 -0.24 -0.66 2.86
CA PHE A 101 -1.68 -1.00 2.89
C PHE A 101 -2.09 -1.65 4.23
N PRO A 102 -3.36 -1.52 4.65
CA PRO A 102 -3.90 -2.37 5.70
C PRO A 102 -3.93 -3.84 5.25
N VAL A 103 -3.63 -4.78 6.13
CA VAL A 103 -3.69 -6.22 5.81
C VAL A 103 -5.11 -6.76 6.01
N GLU A 104 -6.05 -6.30 5.20
CA GLU A 104 -7.48 -6.66 5.27
C GLU A 104 -7.71 -8.19 5.26
N GLY A 105 -8.48 -8.70 6.22
CA GLY A 105 -8.86 -10.12 6.28
C GLY A 105 -7.69 -11.05 6.59
N ALA A 106 -6.56 -10.52 7.07
CA ALA A 106 -5.45 -11.32 7.57
C ALA A 106 -5.91 -12.25 8.70
N LEU A 107 -5.47 -13.50 8.64
CA LEU A 107 -5.56 -14.45 9.75
C LEU A 107 -4.24 -14.46 10.49
N VAL A 108 -4.30 -14.21 11.80
CA VAL A 108 -3.18 -14.34 12.73
C VAL A 108 -3.57 -15.34 13.82
N GLU A 109 -2.64 -16.19 14.25
CA GLU A 109 -2.88 -17.10 15.37
C GLU A 109 -2.69 -16.39 16.72
N HIS A 110 -3.61 -16.64 17.64
CA HIS A 110 -3.49 -16.31 19.05
C HIS A 110 -4.20 -17.39 19.87
N ASP A 111 -3.49 -17.96 20.85
CA ASP A 111 -4.02 -18.98 21.78
C ASP A 111 -4.72 -20.16 21.06
N GLY A 112 -4.12 -20.63 19.97
CA GLY A 112 -4.61 -21.75 19.15
C GLY A 112 -5.85 -21.41 18.30
N LYS A 113 -6.19 -20.13 18.12
CA LYS A 113 -7.32 -19.66 17.30
C LYS A 113 -6.86 -18.67 16.23
N HIS A 114 -7.49 -18.72 15.07
CA HIS A 114 -7.31 -17.68 14.06
C HIS A 114 -8.20 -16.47 14.37
N HIS A 115 -7.59 -15.28 14.43
CA HIS A 115 -8.28 -14.00 14.49
C HIS A 115 -8.18 -13.32 13.13
N GLU A 116 -9.31 -12.77 12.64
CA GLU A 116 -9.41 -12.14 11.32
C GLU A 116 -9.39 -10.62 11.44
N ALA A 117 -8.49 -9.97 10.71
CA ALA A 117 -8.38 -8.52 10.68
C ALA A 117 -9.50 -7.88 9.86
N ASN A 118 -10.00 -6.72 10.31
CA ASN A 118 -11.04 -5.97 9.59
C ASN A 118 -10.49 -5.29 8.31
N HIS A 119 -11.33 -4.52 7.63
CA HIS A 119 -10.99 -3.78 6.40
C HIS A 119 -9.88 -2.72 6.54
N LEU A 120 -9.48 -2.36 7.77
CA LEU A 120 -8.37 -1.46 8.08
C LEU A 120 -7.16 -2.20 8.69
N GLY A 121 -7.16 -3.55 8.64
CA GLY A 121 -6.09 -4.36 9.21
C GLY A 121 -6.13 -4.48 10.74
N GLU A 122 -7.24 -4.14 11.38
CA GLU A 122 -7.36 -4.14 12.85
C GLU A 122 -7.83 -5.50 13.37
N LEU A 123 -7.17 -5.98 14.43
CA LEU A 123 -7.63 -7.11 15.24
C LEU A 123 -8.20 -6.58 16.55
N ASN A 124 -9.36 -7.10 16.98
CA ASN A 124 -9.92 -6.78 18.30
C ASN A 124 -9.20 -7.58 19.41
N LEU A 125 -7.91 -7.27 19.57
CA LEU A 125 -6.97 -7.88 20.51
C LEU A 125 -6.01 -6.79 20.99
N HIS A 126 -5.60 -6.83 22.25
CA HIS A 126 -4.59 -5.91 22.82
C HIS A 126 -3.15 -6.46 22.72
N LYS A 127 -3.02 -7.76 22.45
CA LYS A 127 -1.76 -8.48 22.25
C LYS A 127 -1.98 -9.72 21.39
N ILE A 128 -0.90 -10.27 20.86
CA ILE A 128 -0.87 -11.60 20.24
C ILE A 128 0.11 -12.45 21.04
N ASN A 129 -0.31 -13.64 21.47
CA ASN A 129 0.62 -14.66 21.98
C ASN A 129 0.96 -15.58 20.80
N GLY A 130 2.22 -15.59 20.34
CA GLY A 130 2.65 -16.34 19.17
C GLY A 130 3.83 -15.67 18.47
N ASP A 131 4.03 -15.96 17.19
CA ASP A 131 5.07 -15.33 16.35
C ASP A 131 4.56 -14.13 15.53
N CYS A 132 3.29 -13.75 15.72
CA CYS A 132 2.59 -12.68 15.03
C CYS A 132 2.58 -12.81 13.48
N SER A 133 2.78 -14.00 12.91
CA SER A 133 2.78 -14.19 11.46
C SER A 133 1.41 -13.96 10.83
N VAL A 134 1.36 -13.33 9.65
CA VAL A 134 0.15 -13.31 8.80
C VAL A 134 0.05 -14.64 8.06
N LEU A 135 -0.83 -15.53 8.51
CA LEU A 135 -0.95 -16.88 7.97
C LEU A 135 -1.56 -16.93 6.56
N GLY A 136 -2.43 -15.97 6.25
CA GLY A 136 -3.29 -16.02 5.07
C GLY A 136 -4.59 -15.26 5.27
N ARG A 137 -5.61 -15.58 4.47
CA ARG A 137 -6.96 -14.99 4.57
C ARG A 137 -8.04 -16.00 4.26
N LYS A 138 -9.29 -15.75 4.66
CA LYS A 138 -10.43 -16.56 4.20
C LYS A 138 -10.60 -16.44 2.69
N LYS A 139 -10.90 -17.57 2.03
CA LYS A 139 -11.35 -17.63 0.64
C LYS A 139 -12.73 -16.96 0.54
N THR A 140 -12.97 -16.22 -0.53
CA THR A 140 -14.29 -15.68 -0.85
C THR A 140 -14.69 -16.12 -2.26
N GLU A 141 -15.92 -15.81 -2.69
CA GLU A 141 -16.35 -15.98 -4.08
C GLU A 141 -15.49 -15.18 -5.08
N HIS A 142 -14.70 -14.23 -4.60
CA HIS A 142 -14.00 -13.23 -5.41
C HIS A 142 -12.49 -13.13 -5.11
N VAL A 143 -11.98 -13.93 -4.18
CA VAL A 143 -10.55 -14.09 -3.90
C VAL A 143 -10.35 -15.57 -3.62
N SER A 144 -9.61 -16.22 -4.50
CA SER A 144 -9.55 -17.69 -4.61
C SER A 144 -8.12 -18.24 -4.61
N GLY A 145 -7.14 -17.42 -4.23
CA GLY A 145 -5.71 -17.73 -4.14
C GLY A 145 -4.99 -17.70 -5.49
N VAL A 146 -3.66 -17.52 -5.45
CA VAL A 146 -2.73 -17.50 -6.60
C VAL A 146 -1.60 -18.51 -6.42
N GLU A 147 -0.60 -18.52 -7.31
CA GLU A 147 0.65 -19.30 -7.13
C GLU A 147 1.33 -18.93 -5.80
N GLY A 148 1.85 -19.92 -5.06
CA GLY A 148 2.42 -19.71 -3.72
C GLY A 148 1.39 -19.56 -2.60
N ASN A 149 0.13 -19.98 -2.83
CA ASN A 149 -0.87 -20.13 -1.78
C ASN A 149 -1.24 -21.60 -1.58
N ILE A 150 -1.40 -22.01 -0.32
CA ILE A 150 -1.92 -23.33 0.06
C ILE A 150 -3.41 -23.16 0.38
N ILE A 151 -4.27 -23.81 -0.39
CA ILE A 151 -5.73 -23.70 -0.23
C ILE A 151 -6.25 -24.88 0.57
N LYS A 152 -6.70 -24.64 1.81
CA LYS A 152 -7.18 -25.69 2.71
C LYS A 152 -8.31 -25.14 3.60
N ASP A 153 -9.35 -25.92 3.83
CA ASP A 153 -10.45 -25.63 4.77
C ASP A 153 -11.11 -24.24 4.60
N GLY A 154 -11.21 -23.77 3.35
CA GLY A 154 -11.76 -22.44 3.04
C GLY A 154 -10.80 -21.27 3.31
N ILE A 155 -9.54 -21.54 3.65
CA ILE A 155 -8.48 -20.55 3.88
C ILE A 155 -7.48 -20.57 2.71
N ILE A 156 -7.00 -19.38 2.35
CA ILE A 156 -5.89 -19.12 1.45
C ILE A 156 -4.67 -18.85 2.34
N TYR A 157 -3.90 -19.89 2.66
CA TYR A 157 -2.67 -19.75 3.40
C TYR A 157 -1.55 -19.23 2.49
N LEU A 158 -0.67 -18.40 3.04
CA LEU A 158 0.61 -18.08 2.41
C LEU A 158 1.56 -19.27 2.60
N GLU A 159 2.26 -19.67 1.54
CA GLU A 159 3.29 -20.73 1.62
C GLU A 159 4.43 -20.34 2.58
N ASN A 160 4.74 -19.04 2.66
CA ASN A 160 5.70 -18.46 3.58
C ASN A 160 5.04 -17.28 4.33
N PRO A 161 4.40 -17.51 5.49
CA PRO A 161 3.81 -16.45 6.31
C PRO A 161 4.86 -15.39 6.73
N PRO A 162 4.66 -14.09 6.42
CA PRO A 162 5.58 -13.05 6.85
C PRO A 162 5.42 -12.77 8.34
N LYS A 163 6.55 -12.63 9.02
CA LYS A 163 6.67 -12.12 10.38
C LYS A 163 6.73 -10.59 10.37
N PRO A 164 6.49 -9.91 11.51
CA PRO A 164 6.66 -8.47 11.59
C PRO A 164 8.09 -8.05 11.18
N HIS A 165 8.17 -7.14 10.22
CA HIS A 165 9.37 -6.44 9.77
C HIS A 165 9.75 -5.32 10.74
N ALA A 166 8.73 -4.59 11.24
CA ALA A 166 8.86 -3.53 12.25
C ALA A 166 7.61 -3.50 13.14
N GLN A 167 7.72 -2.83 14.29
CA GLN A 167 6.62 -2.67 15.24
C GLN A 167 6.65 -1.26 15.86
N TYR A 168 5.48 -0.61 15.88
CA TYR A 168 5.27 0.73 16.43
C TYR A 168 4.10 0.67 17.42
N GLY A 169 4.41 0.52 18.71
CA GLY A 169 3.42 0.20 19.75
C GLY A 169 2.66 -1.09 19.42
N ASN A 170 1.34 -0.99 19.24
CA ASN A 170 0.47 -2.12 18.89
C ASN A 170 0.28 -2.29 17.37
N SER A 171 1.06 -1.59 16.55
CA SER A 171 1.04 -1.72 15.09
C SER A 171 2.21 -2.57 14.60
N PHE A 172 1.92 -3.61 13.82
CA PHE A 172 2.92 -4.47 13.17
C PHE A 172 2.99 -4.17 11.67
N VAL A 173 4.20 -4.01 11.14
CA VAL A 173 4.47 -3.78 9.72
C VAL A 173 5.06 -5.05 9.10
N TYR A 174 4.59 -5.47 7.93
CA TYR A 174 4.98 -6.73 7.26
C TYR A 174 5.50 -6.50 5.83
N ASP A 175 6.61 -7.15 5.47
CA ASP A 175 7.12 -7.18 4.09
C ASP A 175 6.44 -8.32 3.31
N PHE A 176 5.51 -7.99 2.41
CA PHE A 176 4.83 -8.95 1.52
C PHE A 176 5.59 -9.19 0.20
N GLY A 177 6.91 -8.94 0.21
CA GLY A 177 7.83 -9.26 -0.86
C GLY A 177 7.81 -8.27 -2.02
N VAL A 178 8.47 -8.69 -3.11
CA VAL A 178 8.56 -7.91 -4.35
C VAL A 178 7.39 -8.24 -5.26
N LYS A 179 6.66 -7.22 -5.69
CA LYS A 179 5.78 -7.26 -6.85
C LYS A 179 6.63 -7.09 -8.11
N LEU A 180 6.55 -8.04 -9.03
CA LEU A 180 7.26 -7.99 -10.30
C LEU A 180 6.32 -7.42 -11.36
N VAL A 181 6.34 -6.10 -11.54
CA VAL A 181 5.72 -5.52 -12.74
C VAL A 181 6.58 -5.96 -13.94
N LEU A 182 6.11 -6.99 -14.63
CA LEU A 182 6.79 -7.52 -15.80
C LEU A 182 6.81 -6.47 -16.89
N ASP A 183 8.00 -5.96 -17.20
CA ASP A 183 8.26 -5.29 -18.45
C ASP A 183 7.73 -6.16 -19.62
N HIS A 184 7.10 -5.52 -20.59
CA HIS A 184 6.47 -6.18 -21.72
C HIS A 184 7.41 -6.30 -22.93
N ASP A 185 8.65 -5.84 -22.80
CA ASP A 185 9.69 -6.16 -23.77
C ASP A 185 9.98 -7.67 -23.80
N HIS A 186 9.74 -8.26 -24.97
CA HIS A 186 9.73 -9.70 -25.22
C HIS A 186 11.12 -10.37 -25.21
N HIS A 187 12.13 -9.74 -24.61
CA HIS A 187 13.55 -10.06 -24.77
C HIS A 187 14.34 -10.15 -23.44
N GLY A 188 13.71 -10.68 -22.36
CA GLY A 188 14.33 -10.63 -21.02
C GLY A 188 14.01 -11.78 -20.05
N ARG A 189 14.55 -12.99 -20.32
CA ARG A 189 15.04 -14.04 -19.38
C ARG A 189 14.35 -14.40 -18.04
N LEU A 190 13.22 -13.84 -17.64
CA LEU A 190 12.42 -14.37 -16.53
C LEU A 190 11.38 -15.34 -17.08
N SER A 191 11.57 -16.63 -16.80
CA SER A 191 10.69 -17.69 -17.27
C SER A 191 9.25 -17.42 -16.81
N LYS A 192 8.30 -17.51 -17.76
CA LYS A 192 6.88 -17.63 -17.41
C LYS A 192 6.71 -18.91 -16.60
N ARG A 193 6.70 -18.79 -15.26
CA ARG A 193 6.36 -19.91 -14.38
C ARG A 193 5.02 -20.47 -14.82
N GLY A 194 5.00 -21.74 -15.19
CA GLY A 194 3.78 -22.42 -15.60
C GLY A 194 2.80 -22.42 -14.44
N GLY A 195 1.52 -22.15 -14.72
CA GLY A 195 0.47 -22.15 -13.70
C GLY A 195 0.10 -20.79 -13.10
N LYS A 196 0.78 -19.68 -13.44
CA LYS A 196 0.39 -18.33 -12.98
C LYS A 196 -1.08 -18.00 -13.26
N LYS A 197 -1.89 -18.00 -12.21
CA LYS A 197 -3.28 -17.56 -12.22
C LYS A 197 -3.31 -16.03 -12.24
N SER A 198 -3.85 -15.43 -13.30
CA SER A 198 -3.94 -13.97 -13.41
C SER A 198 -4.81 -13.36 -12.31
N CYS A 199 -4.58 -12.10 -11.97
CA CYS A 199 -5.41 -11.34 -11.04
C CYS A 199 -6.91 -11.49 -11.37
N MET A 200 -7.31 -11.28 -12.63
CA MET A 200 -8.70 -11.49 -13.05
C MET A 200 -9.21 -12.92 -12.81
N LYS A 201 -8.39 -13.97 -12.99
CA LYS A 201 -8.78 -15.35 -12.65
C LYS A 201 -8.88 -15.58 -11.13
N ASN A 202 -8.07 -14.89 -10.32
CA ASN A 202 -8.25 -14.88 -8.86
C ASN A 202 -9.59 -14.21 -8.46
N HIS A 203 -9.99 -13.18 -9.20
CA HIS A 203 -11.16 -12.32 -8.96
C HIS A 203 -12.46 -12.79 -9.66
N GLY A 204 -12.56 -14.08 -10.01
CA GLY A 204 -13.76 -14.64 -10.63
C GLY A 204 -14.10 -14.06 -12.01
N GLY A 205 -13.09 -13.60 -12.75
CA GLY A 205 -13.21 -12.99 -14.08
C GLY A 205 -13.30 -11.46 -14.10
N LYS A 206 -13.47 -10.80 -12.96
CA LYS A 206 -13.52 -9.33 -12.86
C LYS A 206 -12.12 -8.74 -12.66
N ASN A 207 -11.89 -7.51 -13.10
CA ASN A 207 -10.69 -6.75 -12.73
C ASN A 207 -10.95 -5.91 -11.47
N CYS A 208 -9.89 -5.29 -10.92
CA CYS A 208 -10.00 -4.44 -9.72
C CYS A 208 -11.01 -3.29 -9.88
N SER A 209 -11.13 -2.72 -11.08
CA SER A 209 -12.04 -1.61 -11.39
C SER A 209 -13.50 -2.01 -11.19
N ASP A 210 -13.88 -3.17 -11.72
CA ASP A 210 -15.24 -3.73 -11.63
C ASP A 210 -15.50 -4.38 -10.27
N ARG A 211 -14.47 -4.99 -9.65
CA ARG A 211 -14.57 -5.66 -8.37
C ARG A 211 -14.74 -4.70 -7.19
N TYR A 212 -13.95 -3.63 -7.14
CA TYR A 212 -13.88 -2.70 -6.00
C TYR A 212 -14.46 -1.32 -6.30
N LYS A 213 -15.11 -1.16 -7.46
CA LYS A 213 -15.67 0.13 -7.95
C LYS A 213 -14.59 1.24 -7.98
N ILE A 214 -13.40 0.88 -8.45
CA ILE A 214 -12.22 1.76 -8.52
C ILE A 214 -12.08 2.29 -9.94
N HIS A 215 -11.85 3.60 -10.08
CA HIS A 215 -11.70 4.28 -11.36
C HIS A 215 -10.42 5.13 -11.40
N GLY A 216 -9.57 4.85 -12.36
CA GLY A 216 -8.41 5.65 -12.75
C GLY A 216 -8.73 6.62 -13.89
N LYS A 217 -7.67 7.10 -14.54
CA LYS A 217 -7.67 8.18 -15.54
C LYS A 217 -8.18 7.76 -16.92
N CYS A 218 -7.89 6.53 -17.31
CA CYS A 218 -8.02 6.00 -18.66
C CYS A 218 -9.38 5.36 -18.93
N LYS A 219 -9.75 5.26 -20.21
CA LYS A 219 -11.00 4.62 -20.66
C LYS A 219 -11.11 3.20 -20.07
N ARG A 220 -12.21 2.96 -19.35
CA ARG A 220 -12.49 1.68 -18.69
C ARG A 220 -12.48 0.53 -19.69
N ARG A 221 -11.79 -0.55 -19.32
CA ARG A 221 -11.85 -1.85 -20.00
C ARG A 221 -12.16 -2.93 -18.98
N HIS A 222 -13.26 -3.63 -19.17
CA HIS A 222 -13.71 -4.71 -18.28
C HIS A 222 -12.97 -6.03 -18.51
N ASN A 223 -12.42 -6.22 -19.72
CA ASN A 223 -11.86 -7.48 -20.18
C ASN A 223 -10.35 -7.66 -19.93
N ILE A 224 -9.70 -6.70 -19.26
CA ILE A 224 -8.26 -6.77 -18.95
C ILE A 224 -7.94 -6.20 -17.56
N CYS A 225 -6.74 -6.51 -17.07
CA CYS A 225 -6.12 -5.80 -15.97
C CYS A 225 -6.03 -4.30 -16.28
N MET A 226 -6.21 -3.45 -15.27
CA MET A 226 -6.16 -1.98 -15.35
C MET A 226 -5.01 -1.44 -14.49
N ASP A 227 -3.92 -2.20 -14.47
CA ASP A 227 -2.61 -1.91 -13.88
C ASP A 227 -1.85 -0.80 -14.60
N TYR A 228 -2.19 -0.52 -15.86
CA TYR A 228 -1.67 0.58 -16.66
C TYR A 228 -2.42 1.91 -16.46
N ASN A 229 -3.40 1.97 -15.56
CA ASN A 229 -4.33 3.10 -15.40
C ASN A 229 -3.82 4.20 -14.43
N GLY A 230 -2.51 4.35 -14.30
CA GLY A 230 -1.86 5.23 -13.33
C GLY A 230 -2.10 6.73 -13.57
N TRP A 231 -1.84 7.55 -12.54
CA TRP A 231 -1.98 9.00 -12.63
C TRP A 231 -1.07 9.60 -13.71
N PHE A 232 0.16 9.11 -13.81
CA PHE A 232 1.18 9.53 -14.78
C PHE A 232 1.05 8.83 -16.14
N SER A 233 0.07 7.93 -16.30
CA SER A 233 -0.10 7.15 -17.52
C SER A 233 -0.54 7.99 -18.71
N ASN A 234 -0.07 7.58 -19.90
CA ASN A 234 -0.57 8.00 -21.21
C ASN A 234 -1.65 7.03 -21.76
N CYS A 235 -2.19 6.16 -20.90
CA CYS A 235 -3.19 5.15 -21.20
C CYS A 235 -2.76 4.04 -22.17
N LYS A 236 -1.45 3.82 -22.33
CA LYS A 236 -0.89 2.66 -23.05
C LYS A 236 -0.57 1.52 -22.10
N LYS A 237 -1.05 0.31 -22.42
CA LYS A 237 -0.86 -0.89 -21.60
C LYS A 237 0.61 -1.28 -21.41
N ASN A 238 1.46 -0.97 -22.39
CA ASN A 238 2.89 -1.28 -22.40
C ASN A 238 3.72 0.02 -22.31
N GLY A 239 3.36 0.88 -21.36
CA GLY A 239 4.13 2.08 -21.01
C GLY A 239 4.93 1.87 -19.73
N SER A 240 5.87 2.79 -19.45
CA SER A 240 6.81 2.71 -18.32
C SER A 240 6.14 2.33 -17.01
N THR A 241 6.72 1.36 -16.31
CA THR A 241 6.26 0.79 -15.04
C THR A 241 5.89 1.87 -14.04
N TRP A 242 6.78 2.84 -13.82
CA TRP A 242 6.55 3.90 -12.85
C TRP A 242 5.44 4.88 -13.26
N ARG A 243 5.18 5.04 -14.56
CA ARG A 243 4.10 5.90 -15.08
C ARG A 243 2.74 5.22 -14.97
N ASN A 244 2.74 3.90 -15.14
CA ASN A 244 1.54 3.10 -15.33
C ASN A 244 0.95 2.56 -14.04
N PHE A 245 1.76 2.08 -13.09
CA PHE A 245 1.24 1.42 -11.89
C PHE A 245 0.74 2.39 -10.80
N PRO A 246 1.44 3.46 -10.40
CA PRO A 246 0.99 4.37 -9.33
C PRO A 246 -0.29 5.12 -9.68
N GLY A 247 -1.29 5.04 -8.80
CA GLY A 247 -2.64 5.58 -8.99
C GLY A 247 -3.56 4.71 -9.87
N SER A 248 -3.09 3.54 -10.34
CA SER A 248 -3.87 2.61 -11.16
C SER A 248 -4.99 1.93 -10.38
N ASP A 249 -5.88 1.22 -11.06
CA ASP A 249 -6.99 0.52 -10.39
C ASP A 249 -6.48 -0.66 -9.54
N CYS A 250 -5.36 -1.25 -9.95
CA CYS A 250 -4.69 -2.33 -9.23
C CYS A 250 -3.87 -1.82 -8.05
N ASP A 251 -3.21 -0.66 -8.18
CA ASP A 251 -2.54 0.03 -7.08
C ASP A 251 -3.55 0.46 -6.01
N LYS A 252 -4.62 1.16 -6.39
CA LYS A 252 -5.70 1.55 -5.45
C LYS A 252 -6.36 0.36 -4.77
N ALA A 253 -6.43 -0.81 -5.41
CA ALA A 253 -6.91 -2.03 -4.77
C ALA A 253 -5.88 -2.61 -3.78
N LEU A 254 -4.59 -2.55 -4.10
CA LEU A 254 -3.51 -2.93 -3.19
C LEU A 254 -3.46 -2.01 -1.96
N GLY A 255 -3.46 -0.68 -2.16
CA GLY A 255 -3.46 0.34 -1.10
C GLY A 255 -4.66 0.28 -0.14
N ARG A 256 -5.76 -0.37 -0.55
CA ARG A 256 -6.94 -0.66 0.28
C ARG A 256 -6.90 -2.02 0.99
N GLY A 257 -5.81 -2.77 0.85
CA GLY A 257 -5.67 -4.12 1.43
C GLY A 257 -6.34 -5.24 0.63
N HIS A 258 -6.98 -4.96 -0.51
CA HIS A 258 -7.76 -6.00 -1.18
C HIS A 258 -6.91 -7.12 -1.80
N CYS A 259 -5.67 -6.82 -2.21
CA CYS A 259 -4.83 -7.71 -3.03
C CYS A 259 -3.44 -8.03 -2.42
N TRP A 260 -3.23 -7.87 -1.11
CA TRP A 260 -1.90 -8.08 -0.50
C TRP A 260 -1.40 -9.54 -0.59
N ASN A 261 -2.33 -10.51 -0.55
CA ASN A 261 -2.02 -11.94 -0.65
C ASN A 261 -1.68 -12.41 -2.07
N GLU A 262 -1.69 -11.51 -3.05
CA GLU A 262 -1.36 -11.81 -4.44
C GLU A 262 0.14 -11.61 -4.71
N VAL A 263 0.77 -12.66 -5.26
CA VAL A 263 2.04 -12.56 -5.98
C VAL A 263 1.75 -11.92 -7.34
N MET A 264 1.78 -10.60 -7.37
CA MET A 264 1.63 -9.79 -8.59
C MET A 264 2.96 -9.67 -9.33
#